data_AF-A0AAQ3S2R5-F1
#
_entry.id   AF-A0AAQ3S2R5-F1
#
_cell.length_a   1.000
_cell.length_b   1.000
_cell.length_c   1.000
_cell.angle_alpha   90.00
_cell.angle_beta   90.00
_cell.angle_gamma   90.00
#
_symmetry.space_group_name_H-M   'P 1'
#
loop_
_entity.id
_entity.type
_entity.pdbx_description
1 polymer ?
#
loop_
_entity_poly.entity_id
_entity_poly.type
_entity_poly.pdbx_seq_one_letter_code
_entity_poly.pdbx_strand_id
1 'polypeptide(L)'
;MVMFPDSPHLASVVSNHGPDKSSITPLVRCTRHMCPIRVHWHVKLNYKEYWRVKVTVTNFNYRMNYSDWNLVVQHPNFDNLTQLFNDTAMLWGVKFYNDFLMQAGSDGNVQSELLFKKDKSTFTFDKGWAFPRRVYFNGDVCVMPPPDAYPWLPNTGSRQEVSLLVLMMTSLVALVLHAYA
;
A
#
# COMPACT_ATOMS: atom_id res chain seq x y z
N MET A 1 -26.15 -14.37 -5.15
CA MET A 1 -25.25 -15.54 -5.11
C MET A 1 -25.20 -16.08 -6.52
N VAL A 2 -24.18 -15.76 -7.29
CA VAL A 2 -24.01 -16.27 -8.66
C VAL A 2 -22.82 -17.21 -8.61
N MET A 3 -23.12 -18.51 -8.74
CA MET A 3 -22.13 -19.57 -8.88
C MET A 3 -21.64 -19.55 -10.33
N PHE A 4 -20.35 -19.33 -10.53
CA PHE A 4 -19.72 -19.59 -11.83
C PHE A 4 -19.30 -21.07 -11.86
N PRO A 5 -19.72 -21.85 -12.88
CA PRO A 5 -19.43 -23.27 -12.98
C PRO A 5 -18.00 -23.52 -13.45
N ASP A 6 -17.34 -24.47 -12.78
CA ASP A 6 -16.17 -25.29 -13.15
C ASP A 6 -15.24 -24.77 -14.25
N SER A 7 -14.12 -24.14 -13.82
CA SER A 7 -12.91 -24.03 -14.64
C SER A 7 -11.92 -25.13 -14.24
N PRO A 8 -11.52 -26.02 -15.17
CA PRO A 8 -10.73 -27.22 -14.88
C PRO A 8 -9.22 -26.96 -14.62
N HIS A 9 -8.78 -25.70 -14.59
CA HIS A 9 -7.36 -25.36 -14.49
C HIS A 9 -6.88 -24.99 -13.06
N LEU A 10 -7.72 -25.13 -12.04
CA LEU A 10 -7.35 -24.87 -10.63
C LEU A 10 -6.98 -26.15 -9.84
N ALA A 11 -6.93 -27.31 -10.48
CA ALA A 11 -6.75 -28.59 -9.79
C ALA A 11 -5.29 -29.03 -9.55
N SER A 12 -4.27 -28.17 -9.73
CA SER A 12 -2.86 -28.64 -9.74
C SER A 12 -1.94 -28.15 -8.62
N VAL A 13 -2.42 -27.71 -7.45
CA VAL A 13 -1.52 -27.40 -6.30
C VAL A 13 -1.79 -28.26 -5.05
N VAL A 14 -2.63 -29.28 -5.14
CA VAL A 14 -2.61 -30.37 -4.15
C VAL A 14 -1.66 -31.45 -4.65
N SER A 15 -0.35 -31.18 -4.57
CA SER A 15 0.67 -32.22 -4.74
C SER A 15 1.14 -32.70 -3.36
N ASN A 16 0.55 -33.83 -2.98
CA ASN A 16 1.07 -34.95 -2.21
C ASN A 16 1.61 -34.78 -0.77
N HIS A 17 0.84 -35.44 0.10
CA HIS A 17 1.16 -35.99 1.41
C HIS A 17 2.53 -36.71 1.49
N GLY A 18 3.34 -36.31 2.46
CA GLY A 18 4.20 -37.22 3.22
C GLY A 18 3.55 -37.50 4.59
N PRO A 19 3.71 -38.70 5.17
CA PRO A 19 3.27 -38.97 6.53
C PRO A 19 4.18 -38.17 7.49
N ASP A 20 3.63 -37.66 8.59
CA ASP A 20 4.36 -36.99 9.70
C ASP A 20 4.61 -35.47 9.66
N LYS A 21 3.80 -34.68 8.96
CA LYS A 21 3.59 -33.28 9.35
C LYS A 21 2.10 -32.98 9.38
N SER A 22 1.60 -32.56 10.53
CA SER A 22 0.24 -32.04 10.69
C SER A 22 0.03 -30.96 9.61
N SER A 23 -0.67 -31.32 8.53
CA SER A 23 -0.90 -30.42 7.42
C SER A 23 -1.90 -29.38 7.89
N ILE A 24 -1.40 -28.28 8.46
CA ILE A 24 -2.23 -27.17 8.89
C ILE A 24 -2.89 -26.60 7.63
N THR A 25 -4.15 -26.97 7.40
CA THR A 25 -4.92 -26.44 6.28
C THR A 25 -5.05 -24.93 6.48
N PRO A 26 -4.57 -24.12 5.52
CA PRO A 26 -4.61 -22.66 5.65
C PRO A 26 -6.07 -22.20 5.77
N LEU A 27 -6.38 -21.45 6.82
CA LEU A 27 -7.69 -20.84 7.00
C LEU A 27 -7.56 -19.37 6.59
N VAL A 28 -7.88 -19.08 5.33
CA VAL A 28 -7.69 -17.75 4.74
C VAL A 28 -9.01 -17.00 4.62
N ARG A 29 -8.98 -15.70 4.88
CA ARG A 29 -10.11 -14.81 4.57
C ARG A 29 -10.24 -14.66 3.04
N CYS A 30 -11.39 -15.07 2.49
CA CYS A 30 -11.71 -14.86 1.08
C CYS A 30 -11.84 -13.36 0.77
N THR A 31 -11.19 -12.91 -0.31
CA THR A 31 -11.18 -11.52 -0.74
C THR A 31 -11.23 -11.40 -2.26
N ARG A 32 -11.61 -10.22 -2.77
CA ARG A 32 -11.74 -9.98 -4.21
C ARG A 32 -10.40 -9.94 -4.95
N HIS A 33 -9.31 -9.60 -4.25
CA HIS A 33 -7.98 -9.49 -4.83
C HIS A 33 -7.21 -10.84 -4.84
N MET A 34 -7.88 -11.94 -4.47
CA MET A 34 -7.38 -13.32 -4.55
C MET A 34 -5.97 -13.56 -3.97
N CYS A 35 -5.62 -12.79 -2.94
CA CYS A 35 -4.31 -12.82 -2.31
C CYS A 35 -4.48 -13.24 -0.84
N PRO A 36 -3.60 -14.07 -0.27
CA PRO A 36 -3.70 -14.52 1.12
C PRO A 36 -3.25 -13.46 2.14
N ILE A 37 -2.89 -12.27 1.65
CA ILE A 37 -2.55 -11.08 2.42
C ILE A 37 -3.38 -9.88 1.93
N ARG A 38 -3.40 -8.80 2.70
CA ARG A 38 -3.81 -7.47 2.25
C ARG A 38 -2.58 -6.58 2.14
N VAL A 39 -2.39 -5.99 0.97
CA VAL A 39 -1.42 -4.92 0.76
C VAL A 39 -2.17 -3.60 0.81
N HIS A 40 -1.96 -2.83 1.87
CA HIS A 40 -2.50 -1.49 2.02
C HIS A 40 -1.43 -0.48 1.59
N TRP A 41 -1.72 0.24 0.50
CA TRP A 41 -0.85 1.22 -0.11
C TRP A 41 -1.34 2.64 0.19
N HIS A 42 -0.65 3.34 1.09
CA HIS A 42 -1.06 4.67 1.54
C HIS A 42 -0.07 5.75 1.05
N VAL A 43 -0.54 6.64 0.19
CA VAL A 43 0.27 7.70 -0.43
C VAL A 43 0.23 8.97 0.44
N LYS A 44 1.40 9.49 0.80
CA LYS A 44 1.61 10.73 1.57
C LYS A 44 2.32 11.79 0.69
N LEU A 45 1.72 12.97 0.56
CA LEU A 45 2.09 13.96 -0.46
C LEU A 45 2.84 15.21 0.06
N ASN A 46 3.33 15.18 1.30
CA ASN A 46 3.75 16.39 2.01
C ASN A 46 5.09 17.04 1.55
N TYR A 47 5.77 16.52 0.52
CA TYR A 47 7.10 16.99 0.13
C TYR A 47 7.12 17.58 -1.28
N LYS A 48 7.93 18.63 -1.50
CA LYS A 48 8.06 19.30 -2.81
C LYS A 48 8.69 18.41 -3.87
N GLU A 49 9.80 17.77 -3.53
CA GLU A 49 10.62 16.99 -4.47
C GLU A 49 10.42 15.48 -4.36
N TYR A 50 9.75 15.01 -3.32
CA TYR A 50 9.54 13.60 -3.04
C TYR A 50 8.08 13.31 -2.75
N TRP A 51 7.69 12.06 -2.87
CA TRP A 51 6.44 11.54 -2.35
C TRP A 51 6.73 10.26 -1.57
N ARG A 52 5.93 10.00 -0.53
CA ARG A 52 6.15 8.88 0.37
C ARG A 52 4.99 7.91 0.24
N VAL A 53 5.29 6.63 0.26
CA VAL A 53 4.29 5.57 0.36
C VAL A 53 4.52 4.81 1.65
N LYS A 54 3.47 4.64 2.43
CA LYS A 54 3.44 3.67 3.51
C LYS A 54 2.77 2.39 2.99
N VAL A 55 3.54 1.32 2.90
CA VAL A 55 3.06 -0.01 2.54
C VAL A 55 2.83 -0.80 3.82
N THR A 56 1.65 -1.38 3.97
CA THR A 56 1.33 -2.26 5.09
C THR A 56 0.84 -3.60 4.54
N VAL A 57 1.56 -4.67 4.85
CA VAL A 57 1.20 -6.04 4.49
C VAL A 57 0.54 -6.67 5.70
N THR A 58 -0.67 -7.19 5.55
CA THR A 58 -1.44 -7.83 6.62
C THR A 58 -1.76 -9.27 6.24
N ASN A 59 -1.48 -10.22 7.12
CA ASN A 59 -1.80 -11.62 6.92
C ASN A 59 -3.31 -11.86 7.07
N PHE A 60 -3.90 -12.61 6.16
CA PHE A 60 -5.30 -13.07 6.23
C PHE A 60 -5.46 -14.55 6.55
N ASN A 61 -4.36 -15.27 6.71
CA ASN A 61 -4.36 -16.62 7.19
C ASN A 61 -4.43 -16.63 8.72
N TYR A 62 -5.44 -17.30 9.27
CA TYR A 62 -5.69 -17.42 10.70
C TYR A 62 -4.89 -18.55 11.36
N ARG A 63 -4.28 -19.44 10.57
CA ARG A 63 -3.62 -20.64 11.05
C ARG A 63 -2.14 -20.74 10.65
N MET A 64 -1.64 -19.76 9.88
CA MET A 64 -0.31 -19.82 9.30
C MET A 64 0.38 -18.48 9.38
N ASN A 65 1.65 -18.53 9.77
CA ASN A 65 2.59 -17.42 9.69
C ASN A 65 3.40 -17.56 8.39
N TYR A 66 3.86 -16.45 7.83
CA TYR A 66 4.82 -16.46 6.73
C TYR A 66 6.21 -16.08 7.25
N SER A 67 7.16 -17.01 7.19
CA SER A 67 8.59 -16.75 7.38
C SER A 67 9.25 -16.40 6.05
N ASP A 68 10.27 -15.53 6.08
CA ASP A 68 11.03 -15.13 4.88
C ASP A 68 10.12 -14.66 3.73
N TRP A 69 9.04 -13.98 4.07
CA TRP A 69 8.05 -13.52 3.11
C TRP A 69 8.70 -12.52 2.14
N ASN A 70 8.23 -12.55 0.90
CA ASN A 70 8.61 -11.58 -0.12
C ASN A 70 7.38 -10.96 -0.78
N LEU A 71 7.49 -9.67 -1.08
CA LEU A 71 6.50 -8.89 -1.81
C LEU A 71 7.20 -8.21 -2.98
N VAL A 72 6.84 -8.60 -4.20
CA VAL A 72 7.35 -7.99 -5.42
C VAL A 72 6.31 -7.01 -5.93
N VAL A 73 6.72 -5.78 -6.17
CA VAL A 73 5.84 -4.68 -6.58
C VAL A 73 6.38 -4.08 -7.86
N GLN A 74 5.52 -3.95 -8.87
CA GLN A 74 5.85 -3.31 -10.13
C GLN A 74 5.24 -1.90 -10.18
N HIS A 75 6.05 -0.88 -10.44
CA HIS A 75 5.63 0.52 -10.59
C HIS A 75 6.64 1.29 -11.47
N PRO A 76 6.17 2.16 -12.38
CA PRO A 76 7.00 2.95 -13.30
C PRO A 76 7.98 3.95 -12.63
N ASN A 77 8.09 3.95 -11.30
CA ASN A 77 8.91 4.89 -10.54
C ASN A 77 9.94 4.16 -9.66
N PHE A 78 10.07 2.84 -9.84
CA PHE A 78 11.13 2.04 -9.22
C PHE A 78 12.44 2.05 -10.00
N ASP A 79 12.48 2.65 -11.19
CA ASP A 79 13.67 2.76 -12.05
C ASP A 79 14.92 3.32 -11.35
N ASN A 80 14.75 4.12 -10.30
CA ASN A 80 15.86 4.70 -9.54
C ASN A 80 16.18 3.98 -8.21
N LEU A 81 15.45 2.91 -7.85
CA LEU A 81 15.57 2.27 -6.53
C LEU A 81 16.15 0.85 -6.57
N THR A 82 16.11 0.13 -7.69
CA THR A 82 16.57 -1.27 -7.77
C THR A 82 17.45 -1.55 -9.00
N GLN A 83 18.67 -2.04 -8.78
CA GLN A 83 19.71 -2.27 -9.80
C GLN A 83 19.45 -3.43 -10.78
N LEU A 84 18.39 -4.22 -10.57
CA LEU A 84 18.27 -5.56 -11.19
C LEU A 84 17.03 -5.74 -12.09
N PHE A 85 15.97 -4.94 -11.94
CA PHE A 85 14.75 -5.06 -12.74
C PHE A 85 14.10 -3.69 -12.90
N ASN A 86 14.14 -3.14 -14.12
CA ASN A 86 13.44 -1.90 -14.46
C ASN A 86 11.97 -2.01 -14.00
N ASP A 87 11.47 -0.96 -13.34
CA ASP A 87 10.13 -0.86 -12.74
C ASP A 87 9.76 -1.84 -11.61
N THR A 88 10.65 -2.69 -11.10
CA THR A 88 10.27 -3.71 -10.11
C THR A 88 11.10 -3.60 -8.84
N ALA A 89 10.41 -3.58 -7.70
CA ALA A 89 11.02 -3.64 -6.38
C ALA A 89 10.60 -4.90 -5.64
N MET A 90 11.55 -5.53 -4.96
CA MET A 90 11.30 -6.63 -4.05
C MET A 90 11.44 -6.10 -2.62
N LEU A 91 10.42 -6.36 -1.80
CA LEU A 91 10.43 -6.11 -0.36
C LEU A 91 10.47 -7.46 0.33
N TRP A 92 11.33 -7.62 1.31
CA TRP A 92 11.45 -8.83 2.11
C TRP A 92 11.68 -8.47 3.57
N GLY A 93 11.40 -9.43 4.45
CA GLY A 93 11.66 -9.28 5.87
C GLY A 93 13.17 -9.33 6.18
N VAL A 94 13.63 -8.43 7.04
CA VAL A 94 14.97 -8.46 7.62
C VAL A 94 14.97 -9.41 8.80
N LYS A 95 15.93 -10.33 8.83
CA LYS A 95 16.09 -11.30 9.91
C LYS A 95 16.08 -10.62 11.28
N PHE A 96 15.32 -11.19 12.22
CA PHE A 96 15.17 -10.68 13.59
C PHE A 96 14.47 -9.31 13.73
N TYR A 97 13.88 -8.76 12.66
CA TYR A 97 13.13 -7.51 12.71
C TYR A 97 11.68 -7.68 12.23
N ASN A 98 11.51 -8.11 10.98
CA ASN A 98 10.20 -8.30 10.34
C ASN A 98 10.22 -9.47 9.35
N ASP A 99 11.10 -10.44 9.55
CA ASP A 99 11.19 -11.72 8.82
C ASP A 99 9.98 -12.62 9.04
N PHE A 100 9.23 -12.41 10.12
CA PHE A 100 7.97 -13.10 10.39
C PHE A 100 6.76 -12.19 10.19
N LEU A 101 5.89 -12.60 9.28
CA LEU A 101 4.54 -12.08 9.15
C LEU A 101 3.59 -13.03 9.89
N MET A 102 3.23 -12.65 11.11
CA MET A 102 2.35 -13.43 11.99
C MET A 102 0.97 -13.61 11.37
N GLN A 103 0.24 -14.64 11.82
CA GLN A 103 -1.15 -14.91 11.45
C GLN A 103 -2.06 -13.70 11.69
N ALA A 104 -3.24 -13.72 11.05
CA ALA A 104 -4.23 -12.66 11.16
C ALA A 104 -4.55 -12.31 12.63
N GLY A 105 -4.33 -11.05 13.02
CA GLY A 105 -4.47 -10.56 14.39
C GLY A 105 -3.96 -9.12 14.54
N SER A 106 -3.80 -8.65 15.78
CA SER A 106 -3.20 -7.33 16.09
C SER A 106 -1.82 -7.16 15.47
N ASP A 107 -0.98 -8.20 15.62
CA ASP A 107 0.42 -8.21 15.22
C ASP A 107 0.64 -8.89 13.86
N GLY A 108 -0.45 -9.25 13.16
CA GLY A 108 -0.43 -9.90 11.85
C GLY A 108 -0.14 -8.93 10.70
N ASN A 109 0.61 -7.86 10.94
CA ASN A 109 0.99 -6.91 9.90
C ASN A 109 2.44 -6.43 10.02
N VAL A 110 3.02 -6.12 8.87
CA VAL A 110 4.34 -5.50 8.74
C VAL A 110 4.21 -4.24 7.90
N GLN A 111 5.02 -3.23 8.21
CA GLN A 111 4.93 -1.92 7.59
C GLN A 111 6.30 -1.49 7.07
N SER A 112 6.31 -0.82 5.92
CA SER A 112 7.50 -0.21 5.35
C SER A 112 7.14 1.14 4.74
N GLU A 113 8.08 2.08 4.76
CA GLU A 113 7.93 3.37 4.09
C GLU A 113 8.90 3.45 2.92
N LEU A 114 8.37 3.78 1.75
CA LEU A 114 9.11 4.01 0.52
C LEU A 114 9.13 5.51 0.23
N LEU A 115 10.29 6.04 -0.14
CA LEU A 115 10.46 7.43 -0.55
C LEU A 115 10.87 7.47 -2.01
N PHE A 116 10.11 8.23 -2.78
CA PHE A 116 10.26 8.33 -4.22
C PHE A 116 10.54 9.77 -4.61
N LYS A 117 11.50 9.99 -5.50
CA LYS A 117 11.72 11.30 -6.12
C LYS A 117 10.57 11.59 -7.09
N LYS A 118 10.06 12.82 -7.07
CA LYS A 118 9.09 13.32 -8.05
C LYS A 118 9.86 13.71 -9.30
N ASP A 119 9.59 13.03 -10.39
CA ASP A 119 9.96 13.49 -11.72
C ASP A 119 8.80 14.26 -12.34
N LYS A 120 9.01 15.53 -12.69
CA LYS A 120 7.97 16.41 -13.25
C LYS A 120 7.38 15.89 -14.56
N SER A 121 8.09 15.02 -15.28
CA SER A 121 7.64 14.51 -16.58
C SER A 121 6.69 13.32 -16.48
N THR A 122 6.87 12.48 -15.45
CA THR A 122 6.14 11.21 -15.30
C THR A 122 5.17 11.21 -14.13
N PHE A 123 5.40 12.06 -13.13
CA PHE A 123 4.60 12.10 -11.91
C PHE A 123 3.21 12.69 -12.16
N THR A 124 2.19 11.85 -12.05
CA THR A 124 0.77 12.24 -12.08
C THR A 124 -0.01 11.50 -11.01
N PHE A 125 -1.15 12.06 -10.59
CA PHE A 125 -2.09 11.40 -9.69
C PHE A 125 -3.32 10.85 -10.42
N ASP A 126 -3.38 11.04 -11.73
CA ASP A 126 -4.55 10.69 -12.51
C ASP A 126 -4.69 9.18 -12.60
N LYS A 127 -5.94 8.71 -12.48
CA LYS A 127 -6.33 7.32 -12.76
C LYS A 127 -5.49 6.30 -12.00
N GLY A 128 -5.20 6.57 -10.72
CA GLY A 128 -4.48 5.65 -9.86
C GLY A 128 -3.02 5.42 -10.23
N TRP A 129 -2.35 6.34 -10.95
CA TRP A 129 -0.95 6.19 -11.32
C TRP A 129 -0.01 5.91 -10.14
N ALA A 130 -0.28 6.50 -8.97
CA ALA A 130 0.54 6.33 -7.76
C ALA A 130 0.43 4.94 -7.10
N PHE A 131 -0.41 4.06 -7.63
CA PHE A 131 -0.61 2.69 -7.15
C PHE A 131 0.17 1.69 -8.02
N PRO A 132 0.58 0.56 -7.43
CA PRO A 132 1.35 -0.44 -8.17
C PRO A 132 0.55 -1.07 -9.31
N ARG A 133 1.24 -1.41 -10.39
CA ARG A 133 0.66 -2.06 -11.57
C ARG A 133 0.46 -3.55 -11.36
N ARG A 134 1.40 -4.20 -10.67
CA ARG A 134 1.37 -5.62 -10.32
C ARG A 134 1.96 -5.83 -8.94
N VAL A 135 1.45 -6.84 -8.25
CA VAL A 135 1.91 -7.27 -6.94
C VAL A 135 1.99 -8.79 -6.92
N TYR A 136 3.12 -9.32 -6.45
CA TYR A 136 3.32 -10.74 -6.19
C TYR A 136 3.67 -10.94 -4.73
N PHE A 137 3.11 -11.96 -4.11
CA PHE A 137 3.43 -12.34 -2.73
C PHE A 137 3.91 -13.78 -2.72
N ASN A 138 5.14 -14.01 -2.26
CA ASN A 138 5.78 -15.34 -2.28
C ASN A 138 5.74 -16.05 -3.64
N GLY A 139 5.72 -15.27 -4.74
CA GLY A 139 5.61 -15.77 -6.11
C GLY A 139 4.19 -15.83 -6.68
N ASP A 140 3.15 -15.75 -5.84
CA ASP A 140 1.76 -15.76 -6.29
C ASP A 140 1.26 -14.38 -6.73
N VAL A 141 0.50 -14.33 -7.82
CA VAL A 141 -0.06 -13.09 -8.36
C VAL A 141 -1.26 -12.62 -7.54
N CYS A 142 -1.22 -11.36 -7.09
CA CYS A 142 -2.36 -10.73 -6.43
C CYS A 142 -3.14 -9.86 -7.43
N VAL A 143 -4.47 -10.01 -7.47
CA VAL A 143 -5.33 -9.31 -8.43
C VAL A 143 -5.48 -7.85 -8.03
N MET A 144 -5.08 -6.96 -8.92
CA MET A 144 -5.16 -5.52 -8.71
C MET A 144 -6.51 -4.98 -9.21
N PRO A 145 -7.11 -4.01 -8.50
CA PRO A 145 -8.30 -3.32 -9.00
C PRO A 145 -7.95 -2.51 -10.26
N PRO A 146 -8.93 -2.23 -11.13
CA PRO A 146 -8.69 -1.43 -12.31
C PRO A 146 -8.37 0.04 -11.94
N PRO A 147 -7.66 0.79 -12.80
CA PRO A 147 -7.13 2.11 -12.46
C PRO A 147 -8.18 3.16 -12.05
N ASP A 148 -9.40 3.01 -12.55
CA ASP A 148 -10.57 3.84 -12.27
C ASP A 148 -11.22 3.56 -10.90
N ALA A 149 -10.97 2.40 -10.31
CA ALA A 149 -11.46 2.03 -8.98
C ALA A 149 -10.60 2.59 -7.84
N TYR A 150 -9.42 3.16 -8.14
CA TYR A 150 -8.59 3.80 -7.13
C TYR A 150 -9.19 5.15 -6.70
N PRO A 151 -9.08 5.49 -5.40
CA PRO A 151 -9.54 6.78 -4.93
C PRO A 151 -8.74 7.89 -5.63
N TRP A 152 -9.47 8.88 -6.12
CA TRP A 152 -8.87 10.12 -6.60
C TRP A 152 -8.19 10.78 -5.42
N LEU A 153 -6.88 10.95 -5.50
CA LEU A 153 -6.14 11.67 -4.47
C LEU A 153 -6.65 13.12 -4.50
N PRO A 154 -7.19 13.63 -3.39
CA PRO A 154 -7.73 14.98 -3.40
C PRO A 154 -6.59 15.94 -3.69
N ASN A 155 -6.73 16.78 -4.71
CA ASN A 155 -5.78 17.83 -5.07
C ASN A 155 -5.77 18.99 -4.03
N THR A 156 -6.33 18.73 -2.84
CA THR A 156 -6.52 19.72 -1.79
C THR A 156 -5.27 19.77 -0.93
N GLY A 157 -4.26 20.50 -1.41
CA GLY A 157 -3.54 21.33 -0.47
C GLY A 157 -4.58 22.21 0.23
N SER A 158 -4.74 22.07 1.54
CA SER A 158 -5.52 23.04 2.32
C SER A 158 -4.86 24.40 2.13
N ARG A 159 -5.33 25.19 1.16
CA ARG A 159 -5.11 26.62 1.19
C ARG A 159 -5.79 27.08 2.46
N GLN A 160 -5.00 27.44 3.47
CA GLN A 160 -5.49 28.34 4.49
C GLN A 160 -5.80 29.65 3.75
N GLU A 161 -7.03 29.76 3.27
CA GLU A 161 -7.59 31.01 2.80
C GLU A 161 -7.68 31.89 4.05
N VAL A 162 -6.63 32.70 4.27
CA VAL A 162 -6.62 33.67 5.35
C VAL A 162 -7.68 34.70 4.99
N SER A 163 -8.78 34.69 5.73
CA SER A 163 -9.88 35.62 5.50
C SER A 163 -9.39 37.06 5.66
N LEU A 164 -9.46 37.84 4.58
CA LEU A 164 -9.13 39.27 4.59
C LEU A 164 -9.93 40.04 5.65
N LEU A 165 -11.16 39.61 5.93
CA LEU A 165 -11.98 40.18 7.00
C LEU A 165 -11.36 39.95 8.38
N VAL A 166 -10.81 38.76 8.64
CA VAL A 166 -10.13 38.47 9.91
C VAL A 166 -8.89 39.35 10.06
N LEU A 167 -8.10 39.50 9.00
CA LEU A 167 -6.94 40.40 8.98
C LEU A 167 -7.34 41.86 9.25
N MET A 168 -8.39 42.35 8.58
CA MET A 168 -8.90 43.72 8.78
C MET A 168 -9.45 43.95 10.19
N MET A 169 -10.17 42.99 10.76
CA MET A 169 -10.68 43.11 12.12
C MET A 169 -9.55 43.08 13.16
N THR A 170 -8.53 42.23 12.96
CA THR A 170 -7.37 42.20 13.86
C THR A 170 -6.54 43.49 13.82
N SER A 171 -6.39 44.11 12.64
CA SER A 171 -5.69 45.39 12.53
C SER A 171 -6.49 46.54 13.14
N LEU A 172 -7.81 46.55 12.95
CA LEU A 172 -8.70 47.57 13.54
C LEU A 172 -8.66 47.51 15.07
N VAL A 173 -8.75 46.30 15.65
CA VAL A 173 -8.66 46.10 17.10
C VAL A 173 -7.29 46.53 17.64
N ALA A 174 -6.20 46.21 16.93
CA ALA A 174 -4.87 46.65 17.33
C ALA A 174 -4.72 48.18 17.31
N LEU A 175 -5.28 48.87 16.31
CA LEU A 175 -5.28 50.33 16.23
C LEU A 175 -6.10 50.97 17.35
N VAL A 176 -7.27 50.42 17.65
CA VAL A 176 -8.11 50.86 18.78
C VAL A 176 -7.35 50.70 20.09
N LEU A 177 -6.73 49.55 20.34
CA LEU A 177 -5.94 49.33 21.56
C LEU A 177 -4.74 50.27 21.69
N HIS A 178 -4.08 50.64 20.58
CA HIS A 178 -3.00 51.65 20.60
C HIS A 178 -3.51 53.08 20.79
N ALA A 179 -4.73 53.39 20.36
CA ALA A 179 -5.31 54.72 20.53
C ALA A 179 -5.86 54.96 21.94
N TYR A 180 -6.16 53.88 22.67
CA TYR A 180 -6.69 53.92 24.05
C TYR A 180 -5.65 53.50 25.12
N ALA A 181 -4.38 53.30 24.73
CA ALA A 181 -3.24 53.12 25.64
C ALA A 181 -2.47 54.43 25.80
#